data_AF-L0JIC8-F1
#
_entry.id   AF-L0JIC8-F1
#
_cell.length_a   1.000
_cell.length_b   1.000
_cell.length_c   1.000
_cell.angle_alpha   90.00
_cell.angle_beta   90.00
_cell.angle_gamma   90.00
#
_symmetry.space_group_name_H-M   'P 1'
#
loop_
_entity.id
_entity.type
_entity.pdbx_description
1 polymer ?
#
loop_
_entity_poly.entity_id
_entity_poly.type
_entity_poly.pdbx_seq_one_letter_code
_entity_poly.pdbx_strand_id
1 'polypeptide(L)'
;MAYSVESRAGRDLEFSAGELTGALGDSVTVLPLLVALGATTSVSLPHVLLGFGVFQIVWGLYYGLPLSVEPMKALVGLAIVGALSYAELAAAGLLAGGVLLVVGRLGLVGRLQQVVGEPVIRGVQFAVALLLLEAAVDLSVGNPPVAATGLAVVGLLALVGHARTSALVVLGLGAVAAVATAGVPTPTAPALAVFPAGRPALSAAAIEGTVAQLGMTIGNAAIATALLCGDLYDREVSADALSRSMGVTCLAAVPLGGVPMCHGSGGLAGKYAFGARTGGANVLLGVGYLALALVAAGAALAAFPMALLGVLLVVVGGQLARAAFDPVDDRRSLALVVGVGAVGAAVNVGVAFVAGAVAFWLLSRAE
;
A
#
# COMPACT_ATOMS: atom_id res chain seq x y z
N MET A 1 -35.76 15.19 30.00
CA MET A 1 -34.89 14.31 29.19
C MET A 1 -35.10 14.68 27.73
N ALA A 2 -34.18 15.44 27.14
CA ALA A 2 -34.24 15.77 25.73
C ALA A 2 -33.52 14.64 24.97
N TYR A 3 -34.28 13.80 24.27
CA TYR A 3 -33.73 12.89 23.29
C TYR A 3 -33.43 13.70 22.04
N SER A 4 -32.17 14.14 21.88
CA SER A 4 -31.68 14.59 20.58
C SER A 4 -31.44 13.35 19.73
N VAL A 5 -32.34 13.11 18.78
CA VAL A 5 -32.03 12.24 17.64
C VAL A 5 -31.07 13.03 16.75
N GLU A 6 -29.77 12.98 17.07
CA GLU A 6 -28.73 13.47 16.17
C GLU A 6 -28.84 12.69 14.85
N SER A 7 -29.00 13.39 13.73
CA SER A 7 -29.14 12.76 12.43
C SER A 7 -27.84 12.00 12.08
N ARG A 8 -27.97 10.69 11.84
CA ARG A 8 -26.85 9.79 11.45
C ARG A 8 -25.98 10.31 10.30
N ALA A 9 -26.52 11.14 9.40
CA ALA A 9 -25.81 11.70 8.25
C ALA A 9 -24.77 12.80 8.59
N GLY A 10 -24.80 13.39 9.79
CA GLY A 10 -23.85 14.43 10.22
C GLY A 10 -22.54 13.91 10.81
N ARG A 11 -22.43 12.59 11.02
CA ARG A 11 -21.27 11.94 11.68
C ARG A 11 -20.29 11.27 10.71
N ASP A 12 -20.63 11.17 9.43
CA ASP A 12 -19.84 10.42 8.45
C ASP A 12 -18.75 11.26 7.77
N LEU A 13 -18.83 12.60 7.85
CA LEU A 13 -17.87 13.54 7.23
C LEU A 13 -17.62 14.75 8.13
N GLU A 14 -16.42 14.83 8.72
CA GLU A 14 -15.94 15.98 9.49
C GLU A 14 -14.66 16.54 8.86
N PHE A 15 -14.41 17.84 8.97
CA PHE A 15 -13.17 18.47 8.53
C PHE A 15 -12.50 19.18 9.71
N SER A 16 -11.85 18.39 10.57
CA SER A 16 -11.13 18.89 11.73
C SER A 16 -9.62 18.68 11.63
N ALA A 17 -8.88 19.26 12.56
CA ALA A 17 -7.43 19.05 12.64
C ALA A 17 -7.08 17.56 12.80
N GLY A 18 -7.91 16.78 13.52
CA GLY A 18 -7.73 15.34 13.67
C GLY A 18 -7.92 14.58 12.35
N GLU A 19 -8.85 15.01 11.51
CA GLU A 19 -9.04 14.45 10.17
C GLU A 19 -7.88 14.81 9.24
N LEU A 20 -7.33 16.02 9.36
CA LEU A 20 -6.16 16.46 8.59
C LEU A 20 -4.88 15.72 8.99
N THR A 21 -4.61 15.56 10.28
CA THR A 21 -3.45 14.77 10.74
C THR A 21 -3.67 13.29 10.46
N GLY A 22 -4.90 12.81 10.67
CA GLY A 22 -5.35 11.46 10.37
C GLY A 22 -5.17 11.09 8.91
N ALA A 23 -5.45 12.01 7.98
CA ALA A 23 -5.20 11.85 6.55
C ALA A 23 -3.74 11.49 6.23
N LEU A 24 -2.76 11.86 7.06
CA LEU A 24 -1.35 11.51 6.84
C LEU A 24 -1.00 10.09 7.30
N GLY A 25 -1.87 9.43 8.08
CA GLY A 25 -1.57 8.15 8.73
C GLY A 25 -1.26 6.99 7.77
N ASP A 26 -1.91 6.95 6.61
CA ASP A 26 -1.61 5.99 5.53
C ASP A 26 -0.48 6.48 4.60
N SER A 27 -0.35 7.80 4.43
CA SER A 27 0.64 8.44 3.56
C SER A 27 2.09 8.13 3.94
N VAL A 28 2.34 7.79 5.21
CA VAL A 28 3.66 7.34 5.72
C VAL A 28 4.22 6.17 4.90
N THR A 29 3.35 5.28 4.40
CA THR A 29 3.78 4.13 3.59
C THR A 29 3.42 4.34 2.11
N VAL A 30 2.26 4.93 1.83
CA VAL A 30 1.76 5.10 0.45
C VAL A 30 2.70 5.99 -0.37
N LEU A 31 2.99 7.21 0.08
CA LEU A 31 3.77 8.17 -0.71
C LEU A 31 5.19 7.67 -1.01
N PRO A 32 5.94 7.11 -0.05
CA PRO A 32 7.22 6.46 -0.34
C PRO A 32 7.15 5.42 -1.46
N LEU A 33 6.16 4.52 -1.42
CA LEU A 33 6.01 3.48 -2.44
C LEU A 33 5.63 4.07 -3.81
N LEU A 34 4.78 5.10 -3.86
CA LEU A 34 4.41 5.75 -5.12
C LEU A 34 5.58 6.50 -5.74
N VAL A 35 6.35 7.24 -4.94
CA VAL A 35 7.56 7.93 -5.42
C VAL A 35 8.60 6.92 -5.88
N ALA A 36 8.80 5.83 -5.14
CA ALA A 36 9.71 4.77 -5.55
C ALA A 36 9.31 4.16 -6.88
N LEU A 37 8.04 3.78 -7.01
CA LEU A 37 7.50 3.23 -8.23
C LEU A 37 7.64 4.19 -9.41
N GLY A 38 7.34 5.48 -9.22
CA GLY A 38 7.47 6.49 -10.27
C GLY A 38 8.93 6.78 -10.67
N ALA A 39 9.87 6.62 -9.74
CA ALA A 39 11.29 6.85 -9.98
C ALA A 39 12.02 5.64 -10.60
N THR A 40 11.55 4.41 -10.35
CA THR A 40 12.22 3.18 -10.80
C THR A 40 11.51 2.47 -11.96
N THR A 41 10.33 2.93 -12.37
CA THR A 41 9.56 2.30 -13.46
C THR A 41 9.05 3.33 -14.46
N SER A 42 8.44 2.86 -15.55
CA SER A 42 7.78 3.72 -16.56
C SER A 42 6.40 4.22 -16.15
N VAL A 43 5.98 4.01 -14.89
CA VAL A 43 4.71 4.48 -14.35
C VAL A 43 4.59 6.01 -14.44
N SER A 44 3.40 6.49 -14.80
CA SER A 44 3.10 7.90 -14.66
C SER A 44 2.57 8.23 -13.26
N LEU A 45 3.44 8.73 -12.38
CA LEU A 45 3.09 9.13 -11.02
C LEU A 45 1.87 10.09 -10.95
N PRO A 46 1.71 11.09 -11.84
CA PRO A 46 0.49 11.91 -11.91
C PRO A 46 -0.81 11.12 -12.08
N HIS A 47 -0.84 10.13 -12.98
CA HIS A 47 -2.03 9.31 -13.20
C HIS A 47 -2.32 8.40 -12.00
N VAL A 48 -1.26 7.91 -11.36
CA VAL A 48 -1.39 7.14 -10.13
C VAL A 48 -2.00 7.99 -9.02
N LEU A 49 -1.44 9.16 -8.75
CA LEU A 49 -1.96 10.09 -7.75
C LEU A 49 -3.38 10.57 -8.06
N LEU A 50 -3.73 10.75 -9.34
CA LEU A 50 -5.10 11.03 -9.77
C LEU A 50 -6.04 9.89 -9.34
N GLY A 51 -5.68 8.64 -9.65
CA GLY A 51 -6.46 7.46 -9.25
C GLY A 51 -6.62 7.36 -7.73
N PHE A 52 -5.52 7.51 -6.97
CA PHE A 52 -5.57 7.54 -5.51
C PHE A 52 -6.46 8.68 -5.00
N GLY A 53 -6.33 9.89 -5.55
CA GLY A 53 -7.13 11.05 -5.18
C GLY A 53 -8.63 10.81 -5.35
N VAL A 54 -9.02 10.31 -6.52
CA VAL A 54 -10.42 9.98 -6.84
C VAL A 54 -10.94 8.89 -5.89
N PHE A 55 -10.23 7.77 -5.75
CA PHE A 55 -10.75 6.65 -4.96
C PHE A 55 -10.69 6.88 -3.45
N GLN A 56 -9.76 7.69 -2.95
CA GLN A 56 -9.81 8.16 -1.55
C GLN A 56 -11.11 8.92 -1.30
N ILE A 57 -11.46 9.88 -2.18
CA ILE A 57 -12.72 10.65 -2.06
C ILE A 57 -13.94 9.73 -2.18
N VAL A 58 -13.99 8.90 -3.23
CA VAL A 58 -15.14 8.00 -3.48
C VAL A 58 -15.40 7.09 -2.28
N TRP A 59 -14.37 6.42 -1.74
CA TRP A 59 -14.57 5.50 -0.62
C TRP A 59 -14.78 6.21 0.71
N GLY A 60 -14.19 7.39 0.91
CA GLY A 60 -14.48 8.23 2.07
C GLY A 60 -15.95 8.65 2.12
N LEU A 61 -16.51 9.08 0.98
CA LEU A 61 -17.92 9.45 0.86
C LEU A 61 -18.85 8.23 0.95
N TYR A 62 -18.48 7.11 0.33
CA TYR A 62 -19.33 5.92 0.28
C TYR A 62 -19.42 5.20 1.63
N TYR A 63 -18.31 5.02 2.33
CA TYR A 63 -18.29 4.31 3.61
C TYR A 63 -18.50 5.23 4.82
N GLY A 64 -18.25 6.53 4.69
CA GLY A 64 -18.28 7.47 5.81
C GLY A 64 -17.20 7.22 6.85
N LEU A 65 -16.14 6.49 6.47
CA LEU A 65 -15.05 6.06 7.33
C LEU A 65 -13.71 6.47 6.73
N PRO A 66 -12.68 6.66 7.57
CA PRO A 66 -11.31 6.92 7.12
C PRO A 66 -10.68 5.63 6.57
N LEU A 67 -11.30 5.01 5.56
CA LEU A 67 -10.81 3.80 4.93
C LEU A 67 -9.60 4.10 4.06
N SER A 68 -8.47 3.47 4.35
CA SER A 68 -7.28 3.64 3.55
C SER A 68 -7.49 3.16 2.10
N VAL A 69 -6.90 3.87 1.14
CA VAL A 69 -6.70 3.40 -0.24
C VAL A 69 -5.20 3.39 -0.47
N GLU A 70 -4.64 2.20 -0.65
CA GLU A 70 -3.21 1.94 -0.64
C GLU A 70 -2.78 1.16 -1.88
N PRO A 71 -1.51 1.25 -2.31
CA PRO A 71 -1.03 0.36 -3.35
C PRO A 71 -1.00 -1.08 -2.82
N MET A 72 -1.28 -2.02 -3.71
CA MET A 72 -1.06 -3.44 -3.47
C MET A 72 0.45 -3.71 -3.26
N LYS A 73 0.87 -3.77 -1.99
CA LYS A 73 2.28 -3.69 -1.57
C LYS A 73 3.18 -4.75 -2.22
N ALA A 74 2.71 -5.99 -2.40
CA ALA A 74 3.52 -7.02 -3.05
C ALA A 74 3.72 -6.73 -4.53
N LEU A 75 2.66 -6.38 -5.26
CA LEU A 75 2.76 -6.03 -6.68
C LEU A 75 3.63 -4.79 -6.90
N VAL A 76 3.45 -3.74 -6.08
CA VAL A 76 4.27 -2.53 -6.18
C VAL A 76 5.71 -2.80 -5.76
N GLY A 77 5.96 -3.61 -4.73
CA GLY A 77 7.31 -4.02 -4.36
C GLY A 77 8.03 -4.80 -5.47
N LEU A 78 7.34 -5.77 -6.09
CA LEU A 78 7.86 -6.50 -7.24
C LEU A 78 8.18 -5.59 -8.44
N ALA A 79 7.35 -4.57 -8.68
CA ALA A 79 7.62 -3.60 -9.74
C ALA A 79 8.82 -2.69 -9.40
N ILE A 80 8.96 -2.26 -8.14
CA ILE A 80 10.07 -1.41 -7.69
C ILE A 80 11.42 -2.11 -7.89
N VAL A 81 11.50 -3.41 -7.59
CA VAL A 81 12.72 -4.22 -7.78
C VAL A 81 12.91 -4.73 -9.22
N GLY A 82 12.04 -4.32 -10.15
CA GLY A 82 12.14 -4.70 -11.56
C GLY A 82 11.70 -6.12 -11.90
N ALA A 83 11.10 -6.86 -10.96
CA ALA A 83 10.55 -8.19 -11.19
C ALA A 83 9.22 -8.16 -11.97
N LEU A 84 8.54 -7.01 -12.01
CA LEU A 84 7.39 -6.74 -12.87
C LEU A 84 7.62 -5.46 -13.67
N SER A 85 7.43 -5.52 -14.98
CA SER A 85 7.25 -4.31 -15.78
C SER A 85 5.92 -3.62 -15.45
N TYR A 86 5.76 -2.34 -15.83
CA TYR A 86 4.48 -1.66 -15.65
C TYR A 86 3.32 -2.37 -16.37
N ALA A 87 3.56 -2.88 -17.59
CA ALA A 87 2.54 -3.61 -18.35
C ALA A 87 2.06 -4.86 -17.60
N GLU A 88 2.97 -5.58 -16.95
CA GLU A 88 2.65 -6.75 -16.12
C GLU A 88 1.99 -6.35 -14.80
N LEU A 89 2.43 -5.26 -14.16
CA LEU A 89 1.78 -4.70 -12.98
C LEU A 89 0.32 -4.32 -13.28
N ALA A 90 0.06 -3.69 -14.42
CA ALA A 90 -1.28 -3.34 -14.88
C ALA A 90 -2.12 -4.61 -15.12
N ALA A 91 -1.57 -5.63 -15.79
CA ALA A 91 -2.26 -6.90 -15.99
C ALA A 91 -2.59 -7.59 -14.66
N ALA A 92 -1.62 -7.67 -13.75
CA ALA A 92 -1.80 -8.22 -12.42
C ALA A 92 -2.88 -7.48 -11.61
N GLY A 93 -2.92 -6.15 -11.74
CA GLY A 93 -3.97 -5.34 -11.12
C GLY A 93 -5.37 -5.62 -11.62
N LEU A 94 -5.52 -5.75 -12.95
CA LEU A 94 -6.80 -6.09 -13.55
C LEU A 94 -7.25 -7.51 -13.17
N LEU A 95 -6.31 -8.47 -13.13
CA LEU A 95 -6.59 -9.83 -12.66
C LEU A 95 -7.00 -9.84 -11.19
N ALA A 96 -6.23 -9.20 -10.31
CA ALA A 96 -6.56 -9.07 -8.89
C ALA A 96 -7.93 -8.40 -8.71
N GLY A 97 -8.19 -7.33 -9.45
CA GLY A 97 -9.46 -6.61 -9.42
C GLY A 97 -10.65 -7.48 -9.83
N GLY A 98 -10.51 -8.22 -10.92
CA GLY A 98 -11.52 -9.18 -11.38
C GLY A 98 -11.81 -10.26 -10.35
N VAL A 99 -10.76 -10.88 -9.79
CA VAL A 99 -10.89 -11.93 -8.77
C VAL A 99 -11.57 -11.39 -7.52
N LEU A 100 -11.11 -10.25 -6.98
CA LEU A 100 -11.69 -9.64 -5.77
C LEU A 100 -13.16 -9.23 -5.98
N LEU A 101 -13.50 -8.75 -7.17
CA LEU A 101 -14.89 -8.39 -7.50
C LEU A 101 -15.79 -9.63 -7.54
N VAL A 102 -15.34 -10.70 -8.19
CA VAL A 102 -16.11 -11.96 -8.31
C VAL A 102 -16.25 -12.62 -6.94
N VAL A 103 -15.16 -12.83 -6.22
CA VAL A 103 -15.15 -13.47 -4.89
C VAL A 103 -16.03 -12.69 -3.91
N GLY A 104 -15.90 -11.37 -3.85
CA GLY A 104 -16.72 -10.53 -2.98
C GLY A 104 -18.20 -10.46 -3.39
N ARG A 105 -18.55 -10.69 -4.66
CA ARG A 105 -19.96 -10.84 -5.08
C ARG A 105 -20.54 -12.19 -4.68
N LEU A 106 -19.72 -13.24 -4.65
CA LEU A 106 -20.13 -14.59 -4.29
C LEU A 106 -20.15 -14.83 -2.78
N GLY A 107 -19.68 -13.88 -1.96
CA GLY A 107 -19.65 -14.04 -0.49
C GLY A 107 -18.57 -15.03 -0.03
N LEU A 108 -17.47 -15.15 -0.78
CA LEU A 108 -16.47 -16.21 -0.58
C LEU A 108 -15.20 -15.73 0.14
N VAL A 109 -15.06 -14.44 0.46
CA VAL A 109 -13.82 -13.89 1.03
C VAL A 109 -13.45 -14.58 2.34
N GLY A 110 -14.42 -14.76 3.26
CA GLY A 110 -14.18 -15.40 4.54
C GLY A 110 -13.74 -16.87 4.45
N ARG A 111 -14.11 -17.58 3.37
CA ARG A 111 -13.73 -18.99 3.16
C ARG A 111 -12.29 -19.14 2.64
N LEU A 112 -11.78 -18.14 1.92
CA LEU A 112 -10.45 -18.22 1.31
C LEU A 112 -9.31 -18.11 2.33
N GLN A 113 -9.51 -17.40 3.45
CA GLN A 113 -8.48 -17.30 4.50
C GLN A 113 -8.12 -18.67 5.09
N GLN A 114 -9.11 -19.57 5.24
CA GLN A 114 -8.91 -20.88 5.84
C GLN A 114 -8.03 -21.81 5.00
N VAL A 115 -7.86 -21.53 3.70
CA VAL A 115 -7.15 -22.42 2.77
C VAL A 115 -5.65 -22.11 2.68
N VAL A 116 -5.27 -20.84 2.81
CA VAL A 116 -3.90 -20.37 2.52
C VAL A 116 -3.00 -20.37 3.76
N GLY A 117 -3.58 -20.21 4.95
CA GLY A 117 -2.85 -20.13 6.22
C GLY A 117 -2.20 -18.77 6.45
N GLU A 118 -2.39 -18.20 7.63
CA GLU A 118 -1.79 -16.92 8.01
C GLU A 118 -0.25 -16.90 7.91
N PRO A 119 0.50 -17.93 8.35
CA PRO A 119 1.97 -17.90 8.28
C PRO A 119 2.51 -17.75 6.87
N VAL A 120 1.81 -18.29 5.86
CA VAL A 120 2.23 -18.18 4.45
C VAL A 120 2.07 -16.75 3.95
N ILE A 121 0.94 -16.09 4.31
CA ILE A 121 0.68 -14.68 3.97
C ILE A 121 1.73 -13.77 4.60
N ARG A 122 2.05 -14.00 5.87
CA ARG A 122 3.12 -13.28 6.59
C ARG A 122 4.48 -13.53 5.95
N GLY A 123 4.77 -14.75 5.52
CA GLY A 123 5.98 -15.08 4.76
C GLY A 123 6.10 -14.30 3.45
N VAL A 124 5.01 -14.16 2.69
CA VAL A 124 4.98 -13.32 1.48
C VAL A 124 5.25 -11.85 1.82
N GLN A 125 4.69 -11.33 2.92
CA GLN A 125 5.00 -9.97 3.39
C GLN A 125 6.48 -9.82 3.70
N PHE A 126 7.07 -10.81 4.37
CA PHE A 126 8.49 -10.80 4.67
C PHE A 126 9.36 -10.87 3.40
N ALA A 127 8.99 -11.68 2.40
CA ALA A 127 9.68 -11.71 1.10
C ALA A 127 9.70 -10.32 0.45
N VAL A 128 8.55 -9.65 0.40
CA VAL A 128 8.45 -8.29 -0.16
C VAL A 128 9.26 -7.29 0.66
N ALA A 129 9.28 -7.43 1.99
CA ALA A 129 10.10 -6.59 2.85
C ALA A 129 11.59 -6.73 2.52
N LEU A 130 12.08 -7.96 2.34
CA LEU A 130 13.47 -8.24 1.95
C LEU A 130 13.80 -7.63 0.57
N LEU A 131 12.90 -7.79 -0.41
CA LEU A 131 13.07 -7.21 -1.75
C LEU A 131 13.14 -5.67 -1.70
N LEU A 132 12.28 -5.03 -0.89
CA LEU A 132 12.35 -3.58 -0.71
C LEU A 132 13.63 -3.13 0.00
N LEU A 133 14.15 -3.93 0.94
CA LEU A 133 15.43 -3.66 1.61
C LEU A 133 16.62 -3.84 0.66
N GLU A 134 16.56 -4.80 -0.26
CA GLU A 134 17.56 -4.95 -1.33
C GLU A 134 17.58 -3.73 -2.25
N ALA A 135 16.42 -3.33 -2.79
CA ALA A 135 16.34 -2.09 -3.58
C ALA A 135 16.75 -0.85 -2.77
N ALA A 136 16.47 -0.82 -1.46
CA ALA A 136 16.91 0.26 -0.60
C ALA A 136 18.43 0.40 -0.57
N VAL A 137 19.16 -0.72 -0.52
CA VAL A 137 20.62 -0.75 -0.55
C VAL A 137 21.13 -0.22 -1.88
N ASP A 138 20.61 -0.74 -3.00
CA ASP A 138 21.02 -0.35 -4.36
C ASP A 138 20.82 1.16 -4.62
N LEU A 139 19.70 1.71 -4.14
CA LEU A 139 19.42 3.14 -4.27
C LEU A 139 20.29 4.01 -3.34
N SER A 140 20.69 3.47 -2.18
CA SER A 140 21.48 4.19 -1.17
C SER A 140 22.96 4.26 -1.52
N VAL A 141 23.52 3.23 -2.16
CA VAL A 141 24.97 3.18 -2.47
C VAL A 141 25.42 4.25 -3.46
N GLY A 142 24.50 4.81 -4.26
CA GLY A 142 24.81 5.91 -5.18
C GLY A 142 25.21 7.22 -4.50
N ASN A 143 24.78 7.45 -3.25
CA ASN A 143 25.21 8.60 -2.44
C ASN A 143 25.15 8.28 -0.94
N PRO A 144 26.15 7.55 -0.40
CA PRO A 144 26.15 7.09 0.98
C PRO A 144 26.04 8.22 2.03
N PRO A 145 26.68 9.40 1.88
CA PRO A 145 26.50 10.50 2.82
C PRO A 145 25.05 10.99 2.93
N VAL A 146 24.32 11.09 1.81
CA VAL A 146 22.90 11.48 1.80
C VAL A 146 22.05 10.40 2.44
N ALA A 147 22.30 9.12 2.12
CA ALA A 147 21.61 7.99 2.74
C ALA A 147 21.83 7.95 4.27
N ALA A 148 23.08 8.10 4.71
CA ALA A 148 23.43 8.14 6.13
C ALA A 148 22.74 9.31 6.87
N THR A 149 22.66 10.47 6.23
CA THR A 149 21.92 11.63 6.77
C THR A 149 20.42 11.33 6.90
N GLY A 150 19.81 10.73 5.87
CA GLY A 150 18.42 10.31 5.92
C GLY A 150 18.14 9.29 7.02
N LEU A 151 19.00 8.27 7.17
CA LEU A 151 18.90 7.27 8.24
C LEU A 151 19.10 7.90 9.62
N ALA A 152 20.01 8.86 9.76
CA ALA A 152 20.20 9.60 11.02
C ALA A 152 18.93 10.37 11.40
N VAL A 153 18.26 11.03 10.44
CA VAL A 153 16.96 11.69 10.66
C VAL A 153 15.91 10.68 11.12
N VAL A 154 15.81 9.52 10.48
CA VAL A 154 14.89 8.45 10.88
C VAL A 154 15.17 7.98 12.31
N GLY A 155 16.45 7.70 12.63
CA GLY A 155 16.87 7.24 13.95
C GLY A 155 16.60 8.27 15.04
N LEU A 156 16.95 9.54 14.81
CA LEU A 156 16.68 10.63 15.76
C LEU A 156 15.19 10.80 16.03
N LEU A 157 14.36 10.79 14.97
CA LEU A 157 12.90 10.87 15.13
C LEU A 157 12.33 9.67 15.87
N ALA A 158 12.87 8.47 15.64
CA ALA A 158 12.47 7.29 16.39
C ALA A 158 12.80 7.41 17.89
N LEU A 159 13.98 7.94 18.23
CA LEU A 159 14.40 8.15 19.64
C LEU A 159 13.51 9.14 20.39
N VAL A 160 12.98 10.16 19.71
CA VAL A 160 12.05 11.13 20.31
C VAL A 160 10.57 10.71 20.19
N GLY A 161 10.28 9.45 19.85
CA GLY A 161 8.91 8.91 19.80
C GLY A 161 8.12 9.23 18.51
N HIS A 162 8.77 9.80 17.49
CA HIS A 162 8.18 10.22 16.22
C HIS A 162 8.52 9.27 15.07
N ALA A 163 8.76 7.98 15.36
CA ALA A 163 9.11 6.98 14.35
C ALA A 163 8.09 6.91 13.20
N ARG A 164 6.80 7.09 13.50
CA ARG A 164 5.70 7.02 12.51
C ARG A 164 5.73 8.15 11.49
N THR A 165 6.26 9.33 11.81
CA THR A 165 6.31 10.47 10.88
C THR A 165 7.64 10.58 10.13
N SER A 166 8.63 9.76 10.49
CA SER A 166 9.99 9.82 9.94
C SER A 166 10.04 9.71 8.42
N ALA A 167 9.25 8.81 7.81
CA ALA A 167 9.17 8.67 6.36
C ALA A 167 8.66 9.94 5.67
N LEU A 168 7.66 10.63 6.25
CA LEU A 168 7.14 11.87 5.68
C LEU A 168 8.16 13.01 5.76
N VAL A 169 8.96 13.07 6.83
CA VAL A 169 10.04 14.04 6.96
C VAL A 169 11.12 13.79 5.91
N VAL A 170 11.58 12.54 5.75
CA VAL A 170 12.57 12.18 4.73
C VAL A 170 12.05 12.45 3.32
N LEU A 171 10.77 12.13 3.06
CA LEU A 171 10.11 12.42 1.79
C LEU A 171 10.07 13.93 1.52
N GLY A 172 9.73 14.73 2.53
CA GLY A 172 9.73 16.19 2.45
C GLY A 172 11.13 16.76 2.17
N LEU A 173 12.17 16.24 2.82
CA LEU A 173 13.56 16.62 2.54
C LEU A 173 13.96 16.29 1.10
N GLY A 174 13.57 15.12 0.60
CA GLY A 174 13.80 14.73 -0.80
C GLY A 174 13.06 15.62 -1.78
N ALA A 175 11.81 15.98 -1.49
CA ALA A 175 11.03 16.90 -2.31
C ALA A 175 11.63 18.32 -2.32
N VAL A 176 12.08 18.83 -1.18
CA VAL A 176 12.78 20.12 -1.09
C VAL A 176 14.07 20.11 -1.90
N ALA A 177 14.88 19.04 -1.79
CA ALA A 177 16.10 18.89 -2.58
C ALA A 177 15.80 18.82 -4.09
N ALA A 178 14.73 18.12 -4.48
CA ALA A 178 14.30 18.04 -5.86
C ALA A 178 13.86 19.40 -6.41
N VAL A 179 13.08 20.18 -5.65
CA VAL A 179 12.66 21.53 -6.07
C VAL A 179 13.85 22.49 -6.10
N ALA A 180 14.79 22.37 -5.16
CA ALA A 180 15.99 23.21 -5.16
C ALA A 180 16.89 22.96 -6.38
N THR A 181 16.86 21.76 -6.95
CA THR A 181 17.68 21.37 -8.10
C THR A 181 16.97 21.53 -9.45
N ALA A 182 15.69 21.15 -9.54
CA ALA A 182 14.91 21.21 -10.77
C ALA A 182 14.06 22.49 -10.91
N GLY A 183 13.94 23.29 -9.85
CA GLY A 183 13.02 24.43 -9.78
C GLY A 183 11.61 24.04 -9.33
N VAL A 184 10.76 25.05 -9.16
CA VAL A 184 9.35 24.84 -8.79
C VAL A 184 8.60 24.22 -9.98
N PRO A 185 7.99 23.04 -9.83
CA PRO A 185 7.26 22.40 -10.92
C PRO A 185 6.05 23.23 -11.34
N THR A 186 5.84 23.36 -12.65
CA THR A 186 4.64 23.98 -13.22
C THR A 186 3.46 23.01 -13.16
N PRO A 187 2.33 23.38 -12.54
CA PRO A 187 1.15 22.52 -12.47
C PRO A 187 0.67 22.09 -13.86
N THR A 188 0.64 20.79 -14.11
CA THR A 188 0.21 20.18 -15.38
C THR A 188 -0.75 19.03 -15.09
N ALA A 189 -1.94 19.08 -15.68
CA ALA A 189 -2.90 18.00 -15.54
C ALA A 189 -2.45 16.76 -16.35
N PRO A 190 -2.52 15.54 -15.79
CA PRO A 190 -2.27 14.33 -16.56
C PRO A 190 -3.28 14.20 -17.71
N ALA A 191 -2.79 13.83 -18.89
CA ALA A 191 -3.63 13.66 -20.07
C ALA A 191 -4.56 12.44 -19.93
N LEU A 192 -5.85 12.60 -20.22
CA LEU A 192 -6.78 11.47 -20.18
C LEU A 192 -6.48 10.51 -21.34
N ALA A 193 -5.90 9.36 -21.02
CA ALA A 193 -5.63 8.29 -21.97
C ALA A 193 -5.91 6.93 -21.35
N VAL A 194 -6.30 5.97 -22.19
CA VAL A 194 -6.44 4.57 -21.79
C VAL A 194 -5.07 3.92 -21.89
N PHE A 195 -4.55 3.46 -20.76
CA PHE A 195 -3.22 2.88 -20.59
C PHE A 195 -2.07 3.85 -20.99
N PRO A 196 -1.95 5.01 -20.31
CA PRO A 196 -1.02 6.08 -20.69
C PRO A 196 0.47 5.67 -20.65
N ALA A 197 0.81 4.67 -19.83
CA ALA A 197 2.18 4.16 -19.68
C ALA A 197 2.39 2.78 -20.34
N GLY A 198 1.44 2.31 -21.15
CA GLY A 198 1.52 1.03 -21.88
C GLY A 198 0.39 0.06 -21.56
N ARG A 199 0.02 -0.75 -22.56
CA ARG A 199 -1.09 -1.72 -22.43
C ARG A 199 -0.73 -2.86 -21.48
N PRO A 200 -1.71 -3.47 -20.78
CA PRO A 200 -1.46 -4.61 -19.92
C PRO A 200 -0.85 -5.78 -20.69
N ALA A 201 0.17 -6.42 -20.11
CA ALA A 201 0.82 -7.61 -20.65
C ALA A 201 0.62 -8.77 -19.69
N LEU A 202 -0.11 -9.80 -20.13
CA LEU A 202 -0.27 -11.02 -19.34
C LEU A 202 0.99 -11.88 -19.45
N SER A 203 1.59 -12.21 -18.31
CA SER A 203 2.77 -13.06 -18.21
C SER A 203 2.67 -14.01 -17.00
N ALA A 204 3.58 -14.97 -16.91
CA ALA A 204 3.70 -15.82 -15.73
C ALA A 204 3.97 -14.99 -14.46
N ALA A 205 4.86 -14.01 -14.55
CA ALA A 205 5.17 -13.09 -13.44
C ALA A 205 3.93 -12.29 -12.99
N ALA A 206 3.11 -11.82 -13.94
CA ALA A 206 1.86 -11.13 -13.62
C ALA A 206 0.87 -12.04 -12.88
N ILE A 207 0.75 -13.31 -13.29
CA ILE A 207 -0.13 -14.29 -12.64
C ILE A 207 0.40 -14.64 -11.24
N GLU A 208 1.68 -14.96 -11.12
CA GLU A 208 2.33 -15.31 -9.86
C GLU A 208 2.25 -14.17 -8.84
N GLY A 209 2.55 -12.94 -9.27
CA GLY A 209 2.41 -11.74 -8.45
C GLY A 209 0.96 -11.51 -8.02
N THR A 210 -0.01 -11.74 -8.91
CA THR A 210 -1.44 -11.65 -8.57
C THR A 210 -1.82 -12.64 -7.47
N VAL A 211 -1.40 -13.91 -7.60
CA VAL A 211 -1.71 -14.96 -6.62
C VAL A 211 -1.13 -14.60 -5.25
N ALA A 212 0.15 -14.22 -5.19
CA ALA A 212 0.80 -13.81 -3.95
C ALA A 212 0.10 -12.59 -3.31
N GLN A 213 -0.26 -11.59 -4.12
CA GLN A 213 -0.95 -10.38 -3.66
C GLN A 213 -2.37 -10.67 -3.17
N LEU A 214 -3.12 -11.57 -3.80
CA LEU A 214 -4.48 -11.91 -3.39
C LEU A 214 -4.49 -12.54 -2.00
N GLY A 215 -3.54 -13.43 -1.68
CA GLY A 215 -3.39 -13.99 -0.34
C GLY A 215 -3.22 -12.88 0.72
N MET A 216 -2.32 -11.93 0.46
CA MET A 216 -2.10 -10.78 1.33
C MET A 216 -3.33 -9.86 1.46
N THR A 217 -4.04 -9.64 0.35
CA THR A 217 -5.18 -8.73 0.28
C THR A 217 -6.39 -9.28 1.02
N ILE A 218 -6.69 -10.57 0.90
CA ILE A 218 -7.82 -11.20 1.59
C ILE A 218 -7.64 -11.10 3.11
N GLY A 219 -6.47 -11.46 3.63
CA GLY A 219 -6.19 -11.40 5.07
C GLY A 219 -6.20 -9.97 5.60
N ASN A 220 -5.33 -9.10 5.08
CA ASN A 220 -5.11 -7.77 5.66
C ASN A 220 -6.10 -6.71 5.18
N ALA A 221 -6.39 -6.67 3.89
CA ALA A 221 -7.16 -5.57 3.28
C ALA A 221 -8.68 -5.84 3.26
N ALA A 222 -9.12 -7.08 3.37
CA ALA A 222 -10.53 -7.42 3.50
C ALA A 222 -10.92 -7.81 4.93
N ILE A 223 -10.36 -8.90 5.47
CA ILE A 223 -10.83 -9.46 6.75
C ILE A 223 -10.37 -8.63 7.95
N ALA A 224 -9.06 -8.39 8.09
CA ALA A 224 -8.55 -7.59 9.19
C ALA A 224 -9.06 -6.14 9.14
N THR A 225 -9.26 -5.59 7.94
CA THR A 225 -9.85 -4.25 7.78
C THR A 225 -11.31 -4.22 8.21
N ALA A 226 -12.11 -5.23 7.86
CA ALA A 226 -13.50 -5.38 8.30
C ALA A 226 -13.61 -5.45 9.83
N LEU A 227 -12.79 -6.28 10.47
CA LEU A 227 -12.73 -6.39 11.93
C LEU A 227 -12.37 -5.06 12.57
N LEU A 228 -11.33 -4.40 12.05
CA LEU A 228 -10.85 -3.13 12.59
C LEU A 228 -11.85 -1.97 12.41
N CYS A 229 -12.71 -2.02 11.39
CA CYS A 229 -13.84 -1.09 11.27
C CYS A 229 -14.80 -1.23 12.46
N GLY A 230 -15.09 -2.46 12.90
CA GLY A 230 -15.86 -2.72 14.10
C GLY A 230 -15.14 -2.25 15.36
N ASP A 231 -13.90 -2.68 15.54
CA ASP A 231 -13.14 -2.45 16.79
C ASP A 231 -12.82 -0.97 17.04
N LEU A 232 -12.49 -0.20 16.00
CA LEU A 232 -12.04 1.19 16.15
C LEU A 232 -13.14 2.23 15.92
N TYR A 233 -14.15 1.89 15.12
CA TYR A 233 -15.16 2.86 14.67
C TYR A 233 -16.60 2.44 14.98
N ASP A 234 -16.83 1.26 15.57
CA ASP A 234 -18.16 0.71 15.83
C ASP A 234 -19.00 0.63 14.54
N ARG A 235 -18.35 0.21 13.43
CA ARG A 235 -18.97 0.12 12.10
C ARG A 235 -18.75 -1.24 11.46
N GLU A 236 -19.86 -1.92 11.17
CA GLU A 236 -19.85 -3.21 10.49
C GLU A 236 -19.71 -3.02 8.96
N VAL A 237 -18.51 -3.26 8.44
CA VAL A 237 -18.25 -3.35 6.99
C VAL A 237 -17.78 -4.76 6.68
N SER A 238 -18.50 -5.49 5.83
CA SER A 238 -18.14 -6.88 5.53
C SER A 238 -16.88 -6.98 4.66
N ALA A 239 -16.11 -8.04 4.85
CA ALA A 239 -14.93 -8.35 4.03
C ALA A 239 -15.29 -8.49 2.54
N ASP A 240 -16.48 -9.00 2.22
CA ASP A 240 -17.00 -9.08 0.85
C ASP A 240 -17.30 -7.71 0.25
N ALA A 241 -17.78 -6.74 1.05
CA ALA A 241 -17.96 -5.37 0.59
C ALA A 241 -16.62 -4.70 0.28
N LEU A 242 -15.63 -4.87 1.16
CA LEU A 242 -14.26 -4.36 0.95
C LEU A 242 -13.59 -5.03 -0.25
N SER A 243 -13.80 -6.33 -0.48
CA SER A 243 -13.29 -7.01 -1.67
C SER A 243 -13.90 -6.45 -2.96
N ARG A 244 -15.21 -6.17 -2.96
CA ARG A 244 -15.87 -5.57 -4.13
C ARG A 244 -15.37 -4.16 -4.42
N SER A 245 -15.19 -3.32 -3.40
CA SER A 245 -14.67 -1.96 -3.58
C SER A 245 -13.24 -1.96 -4.12
N MET A 246 -12.36 -2.82 -3.59
CA MET A 246 -11.01 -3.02 -4.13
C MET A 246 -11.06 -3.49 -5.59
N GLY A 247 -11.94 -4.45 -5.89
CA GLY A 247 -12.14 -4.95 -7.25
C GLY A 247 -12.55 -3.85 -8.24
N VAL A 248 -13.55 -3.05 -7.87
CA VAL A 248 -13.98 -1.88 -8.66
C VAL A 248 -12.85 -0.88 -8.83
N THR A 249 -12.11 -0.59 -7.76
CA THR A 249 -10.99 0.36 -7.77
C THR A 249 -9.92 -0.06 -8.77
N CYS A 250 -9.44 -1.30 -8.70
CA CYS A 250 -8.42 -1.81 -9.62
C CYS A 250 -8.91 -1.79 -11.08
N LEU A 251 -10.14 -2.25 -11.34
CA LEU A 251 -10.69 -2.32 -12.70
C LEU A 251 -10.93 -0.94 -13.32
N ALA A 252 -11.17 0.08 -12.51
CA ALA A 252 -11.41 1.45 -12.98
C ALA A 252 -10.13 2.30 -13.01
N ALA A 253 -9.26 2.19 -12.01
CA ALA A 253 -8.05 3.01 -11.90
C ALA A 253 -6.95 2.57 -12.87
N VAL A 254 -6.69 1.27 -13.00
CA VAL A 254 -5.57 0.74 -13.81
C VAL A 254 -5.67 1.15 -15.28
N PRO A 255 -6.84 1.07 -15.96
CA PRO A 255 -6.97 1.56 -17.33
C PRO A 255 -6.68 3.05 -17.52
N LEU A 256 -6.79 3.85 -16.46
CA LEU A 256 -6.52 5.30 -16.49
C LEU A 256 -5.09 5.65 -16.06
N GLY A 257 -4.19 4.65 -15.98
CA GLY A 257 -2.79 4.85 -15.58
C GLY A 257 -2.56 4.73 -14.08
N GLY A 258 -3.59 4.38 -13.30
CA GLY A 258 -3.45 3.98 -11.91
C GLY A 258 -2.69 2.66 -11.76
N VAL A 259 -2.40 2.32 -10.51
CA VAL A 259 -1.80 1.04 -10.11
C VAL A 259 -2.85 0.21 -9.36
N PRO A 260 -2.62 -1.08 -9.13
CA PRO A 260 -3.53 -1.89 -8.32
C PRO A 260 -3.60 -1.32 -6.90
N MET A 261 -4.82 -1.08 -6.41
CA MET A 261 -5.06 -0.50 -5.09
C MET A 261 -5.92 -1.43 -4.23
N CYS A 262 -5.67 -1.40 -2.94
CA CYS A 262 -6.43 -2.12 -1.94
C CYS A 262 -6.84 -1.17 -0.80
N HIS A 263 -7.71 -1.67 0.08
CA HIS A 263 -7.78 -1.12 1.43
C HIS A 263 -6.61 -1.64 2.26
N GLY A 264 -6.57 -1.34 3.55
CA GLY A 264 -5.53 -1.88 4.41
C GLY A 264 -5.80 -1.59 5.87
N SER A 265 -5.72 -2.63 6.70
CA SER A 265 -5.84 -2.51 8.15
C SER A 265 -4.73 -1.63 8.73
N GLY A 266 -3.53 -1.70 8.17
CA GLY A 266 -2.39 -0.83 8.55
C GLY A 266 -2.69 0.66 8.32
N GLY A 267 -3.19 1.03 7.14
CA GLY A 267 -3.58 2.40 6.85
C GLY A 267 -4.78 2.88 7.67
N LEU A 268 -5.79 2.03 7.84
CA LEU A 268 -6.95 2.34 8.69
C LEU A 268 -6.54 2.58 10.14
N ALA A 269 -5.68 1.72 10.69
CA ALA A 269 -5.09 1.88 12.02
C ALA A 269 -4.20 3.12 12.11
N GLY A 270 -3.43 3.41 11.06
CA GLY A 270 -2.61 4.61 10.94
C GLY A 270 -3.47 5.88 10.99
N LYS A 271 -4.49 5.96 10.15
CA LYS A 271 -5.46 7.08 10.16
C LYS A 271 -6.10 7.26 11.53
N TYR A 272 -6.54 6.16 12.18
CA TYR A 272 -7.08 6.22 13.54
C TYR A 272 -6.08 6.77 14.56
N ALA A 273 -4.85 6.25 14.55
CA ALA A 273 -3.79 6.64 15.47
C ALA A 273 -3.35 8.10 15.31
N PHE A 274 -3.54 8.66 14.10
CA PHE A 274 -3.29 10.06 13.80
C PHE A 274 -4.52 10.97 13.97
N GLY A 275 -5.66 10.42 14.40
CA GLY A 275 -6.82 11.20 14.83
C GLY A 275 -8.04 11.19 13.90
N ALA A 276 -8.00 10.51 12.74
CA ALA A 276 -9.16 10.43 11.86
C ALA A 276 -10.29 9.59 12.48
N ARG A 277 -11.53 10.03 12.30
CA ARG A 277 -12.73 9.35 12.80
C ARG A 277 -13.81 9.18 11.73
N THR A 278 -13.75 9.94 10.64
CA THR A 278 -14.80 10.02 9.61
C THR A 278 -14.21 9.88 8.20
N GLY A 279 -15.06 9.83 7.18
CA GLY A 279 -14.64 9.90 5.77
C GLY A 279 -13.97 11.23 5.37
N GLY A 280 -13.94 12.22 6.27
CA GLY A 280 -13.28 13.49 6.06
C GLY A 280 -11.79 13.39 5.78
N ALA A 281 -11.05 12.57 6.54
CA ALA A 281 -9.64 12.30 6.29
C ALA A 281 -9.38 11.76 4.87
N ASN A 282 -10.29 10.95 4.35
CA ASN A 282 -10.22 10.42 2.99
C ASN A 282 -10.41 11.51 1.94
N VAL A 283 -11.38 12.40 2.14
CA VAL A 283 -11.61 13.53 1.23
C VAL A 283 -10.41 14.49 1.25
N LEU A 284 -9.92 14.86 2.44
CA LEU A 284 -8.74 15.73 2.60
C LEU A 284 -7.51 15.14 1.93
N LEU A 285 -7.23 13.86 2.18
CA LEU A 285 -6.11 13.18 1.55
C LEU A 285 -6.27 13.10 0.04
N GLY A 286 -7.48 12.77 -0.43
CA GLY A 286 -7.75 12.66 -1.85
C GLY A 286 -7.54 13.98 -2.58
N VAL A 287 -7.99 15.10 -2.01
CA VAL A 287 -7.68 16.45 -2.51
C VAL A 287 -6.17 16.71 -2.52
N GLY A 288 -5.45 16.29 -1.46
CA GLY A 288 -3.98 16.38 -1.41
C GLY A 288 -3.29 15.60 -2.53
N TYR A 289 -3.75 14.37 -2.83
CA TYR A 289 -3.23 13.57 -3.95
C TYR A 289 -3.58 14.18 -5.30
N LEU A 290 -4.78 14.75 -5.48
CA LEU A 290 -5.13 15.48 -6.70
C LEU A 290 -4.22 16.70 -6.90
N ALA A 291 -3.91 17.43 -5.82
CA ALA A 291 -2.98 18.56 -5.88
C ALA A 291 -1.55 18.10 -6.22
N LEU A 292 -1.08 17.01 -5.59
CA LEU A 292 0.23 16.42 -5.92
C LEU A 292 0.28 15.89 -7.35
N ALA A 293 -0.82 15.35 -7.89
CA ALA A 293 -0.88 14.85 -9.27
C ALA A 293 -0.54 15.94 -10.30
N LEU A 294 -0.81 17.22 -9.98
CA LEU A 294 -0.49 18.34 -10.87
C LEU A 294 1.01 18.65 -10.94
N VAL A 295 1.80 18.27 -9.92
CA VAL A 295 3.20 18.71 -9.77
C VAL A 295 4.20 17.58 -9.64
N ALA A 296 3.75 16.35 -9.39
CA ALA A 296 4.59 15.18 -9.15
C ALA A 296 5.11 14.52 -10.45
N ALA A 297 5.41 15.34 -11.46
CA ALA A 297 5.84 14.90 -12.79
C ALA A 297 7.18 15.53 -13.19
N GLY A 298 7.79 14.96 -14.24
CA GLY A 298 8.89 15.60 -14.95
C GLY A 298 10.15 15.81 -14.10
N ALA A 299 10.74 17.00 -14.22
CA ALA A 299 12.05 17.30 -13.65
C ALA A 299 12.10 17.17 -12.12
N ALA A 300 11.00 17.46 -11.40
CA ALA A 300 10.97 17.33 -9.95
C ALA A 300 11.07 15.87 -9.49
N LEU A 301 10.35 14.94 -10.15
CA LEU A 301 10.47 13.52 -9.83
C LEU A 301 11.86 12.99 -10.21
N ALA A 302 12.37 13.39 -11.38
CA ALA A 302 13.70 12.99 -11.86
C ALA A 302 14.86 13.53 -10.98
N ALA A 303 14.63 14.64 -10.28
CA ALA A 303 15.61 15.25 -9.38
C ALA A 303 15.49 14.78 -7.92
N PHE A 304 14.55 13.88 -7.60
CA PHE A 304 14.43 13.32 -6.26
C PHE A 304 15.70 12.54 -5.89
N PRO A 305 16.34 12.80 -4.74
CA PRO A 305 17.57 12.09 -4.36
C PRO A 305 17.33 10.59 -4.17
N MET A 306 17.86 9.76 -5.07
CA MET A 306 17.70 8.30 -5.01
C MET A 306 18.18 7.69 -3.68
N ALA A 307 19.22 8.26 -3.07
CA ALA A 307 19.68 7.82 -1.76
C ALA A 307 18.64 8.03 -0.65
N LEU A 308 17.87 9.13 -0.68
CA LEU A 308 16.75 9.31 0.26
C LEU A 308 15.59 8.37 -0.06
N LEU A 309 15.38 8.04 -1.33
CA LEU A 309 14.42 7.02 -1.73
C LEU A 309 14.78 5.66 -1.13
N GLY A 310 16.07 5.29 -1.15
CA GLY A 310 16.57 4.12 -0.45
C GLY A 310 16.23 4.13 1.04
N VAL A 311 16.47 5.25 1.74
CA VAL A 311 16.06 5.40 3.16
C VAL A 311 14.55 5.20 3.35
N LEU A 312 13.72 5.74 2.46
CA LEU A 312 12.27 5.55 2.53
C LEU A 312 11.89 4.06 2.37
N LEU A 313 12.55 3.34 1.47
CA LEU A 313 12.34 1.90 1.29
C LEU A 313 12.82 1.08 2.50
N VAL A 314 13.87 1.51 3.22
CA VAL A 314 14.25 0.91 4.51
C VAL A 314 13.10 1.01 5.52
N VAL A 315 12.49 2.18 5.64
CA VAL A 315 11.38 2.39 6.59
C VAL A 315 10.17 1.52 6.22
N VAL A 316 9.78 1.50 4.94
CA VAL A 316 8.64 0.70 4.47
C VAL A 316 8.92 -0.80 4.58
N GLY A 317 10.11 -1.25 4.18
CA GLY A 317 10.56 -2.65 4.34
C GLY A 317 10.55 -3.08 5.81
N GLY A 318 11.06 -2.24 6.71
CA GLY A 318 11.03 -2.50 8.15
C GLY A 318 9.61 -2.59 8.72
N GLN A 319 8.68 -1.73 8.28
CA GLN A 319 7.26 -1.81 8.67
C GLN A 319 6.62 -3.13 8.19
N LEU A 320 6.91 -3.54 6.96
CA LEU A 320 6.36 -4.76 6.39
C LEU A 320 6.94 -6.02 7.05
N ALA A 321 8.23 -6.02 7.38
CA ALA A 321 8.86 -7.08 8.15
C ALA A 321 8.24 -7.20 9.55
N ARG A 322 8.05 -6.09 10.26
CA ARG A 322 7.35 -6.09 11.56
C ARG A 322 5.94 -6.64 11.45
N ALA A 323 5.17 -6.21 10.46
CA ALA A 323 3.82 -6.73 10.22
C ALA A 323 3.79 -8.23 9.89
N ALA A 324 4.89 -8.80 9.40
CA ALA A 324 5.03 -10.23 9.16
C ALA A 324 5.32 -11.03 10.45
N PHE A 325 6.07 -10.46 11.39
CA PHE A 325 6.53 -11.17 12.59
C PHE A 325 5.72 -10.88 13.86
N ASP A 326 5.26 -9.64 14.06
CA ASP A 326 4.58 -9.21 15.31
C ASP A 326 3.39 -10.12 15.72
N PRO A 327 2.58 -10.68 14.80
CA PRO A 327 1.46 -11.57 15.16
C PRO A 327 1.83 -13.04 15.36
N VAL A 328 3.10 -13.45 15.21
CA VAL A 328 3.51 -14.85 15.11
C VAL A 328 4.34 -15.27 16.32
N ASP A 329 3.71 -16.05 17.21
CA ASP A 329 4.33 -16.44 18.50
C ASP A 329 4.84 -17.90 18.52
N ASP A 330 4.38 -18.76 17.62
CA ASP A 330 4.76 -20.17 17.61
C ASP A 330 5.94 -20.46 16.65
N ARG A 331 6.79 -21.42 17.05
CA ARG A 331 8.01 -21.75 16.30
C ARG A 331 7.75 -22.30 14.90
N ARG A 332 6.63 -23.00 14.68
CA ARG A 332 6.33 -23.65 13.40
C ARG A 332 5.92 -22.58 12.38
N SER A 333 5.00 -21.70 12.76
CA SER A 333 4.61 -20.56 11.96
C SER A 333 5.78 -19.62 11.70
N LEU A 334 6.63 -19.36 12.71
CA LEU A 334 7.82 -18.55 12.51
C LEU A 334 8.76 -19.16 11.46
N ALA A 335 8.99 -20.48 11.50
CA ALA A 335 9.78 -21.18 10.51
C ALA A 335 9.17 -21.09 9.10
N LEU A 336 7.84 -21.16 8.98
CA LEU A 336 7.14 -20.95 7.71
C LEU A 336 7.28 -19.52 7.20
N VAL A 337 7.12 -18.50 8.07
CA VAL A 337 7.31 -17.09 7.69
C VAL A 337 8.71 -16.84 7.16
N VAL A 338 9.73 -17.28 7.90
CA VAL A 338 11.14 -17.13 7.50
C VAL A 338 11.42 -17.91 6.21
N GLY A 339 10.95 -19.15 6.11
CA GLY A 339 11.17 -20.01 4.94
C GLY A 339 10.53 -19.44 3.67
N VAL A 340 9.25 -19.07 3.73
CA VAL A 340 8.54 -18.45 2.60
C VAL A 340 9.17 -17.09 2.26
N GLY A 341 9.54 -16.29 3.27
CA GLY A 341 10.21 -15.02 3.05
C GLY A 341 11.54 -15.15 2.32
N ALA A 342 12.40 -16.06 2.79
CA ALA A 342 13.71 -16.30 2.21
C ALA A 342 13.61 -16.87 0.78
N VAL A 343 12.75 -17.86 0.54
CA VAL A 343 12.53 -18.42 -0.81
C VAL A 343 11.91 -17.37 -1.73
N GLY A 344 10.98 -16.55 -1.22
CA GLY A 344 10.32 -15.51 -2.00
C GLY A 344 11.30 -14.43 -2.46
N ALA A 345 12.21 -14.01 -1.59
CA ALA A 345 13.25 -13.04 -1.92
C ALA A 345 14.33 -13.63 -2.85
N ALA A 346 14.76 -14.88 -2.61
CA ALA A 346 15.86 -15.49 -3.35
C ALA A 346 15.46 -16.10 -4.71
N VAL A 347 14.19 -16.50 -4.88
CA VAL A 347 13.73 -17.24 -6.06
C VAL A 347 12.56 -16.54 -6.72
N ASN A 348 11.38 -16.57 -6.11
CA ASN A 348 10.16 -16.00 -6.65
C ASN A 348 9.04 -16.04 -5.58
N VAL A 349 8.35 -14.91 -5.41
CA VAL A 349 7.30 -14.75 -4.38
C VAL A 349 6.09 -15.66 -4.62
N GLY A 350 5.67 -15.86 -5.87
CA GLY A 350 4.57 -16.77 -6.22
C GLY A 350 4.92 -18.24 -5.96
N VAL A 351 6.13 -18.67 -6.31
CA VAL A 351 6.63 -20.01 -6.00
C VAL A 351 6.70 -20.23 -4.50
N ALA A 352 7.23 -19.27 -3.74
CA ALA A 352 7.31 -19.33 -2.29
C ALA A 352 5.91 -19.41 -1.65
N PHE A 353 4.94 -18.67 -2.18
CA PHE A 353 3.55 -18.74 -1.73
C PHE A 353 2.96 -20.14 -1.93
N VAL A 354 3.08 -20.71 -3.13
CA VAL A 354 2.52 -22.05 -3.42
C VAL A 354 3.20 -23.12 -2.59
N ALA A 355 4.54 -23.12 -2.53
CA ALA A 355 5.30 -24.07 -1.72
C ALA A 355 4.97 -23.93 -0.23
N GLY A 356 4.85 -22.70 0.27
CA GLY A 356 4.45 -22.39 1.64
C GLY A 356 3.04 -22.87 1.96
N ALA A 357 2.07 -22.68 1.07
CA ALA A 357 0.71 -23.16 1.23
C ALA A 357 0.64 -24.69 1.29
N VAL A 358 1.38 -25.39 0.43
CA VAL A 358 1.48 -26.85 0.46
C VAL A 358 2.12 -27.32 1.77
N ALA A 359 3.21 -26.69 2.21
CA ALA A 359 3.87 -27.02 3.47
C ALA A 359 2.94 -26.80 4.67
N PHE A 360 2.26 -25.65 4.73
CA PHE A 360 1.28 -25.33 5.77
C PHE A 360 0.17 -26.39 5.84
N TRP A 361 -0.38 -26.77 4.68
CA TRP A 361 -1.43 -27.77 4.62
C TRP A 361 -0.96 -29.16 5.09
N LEU A 362 0.23 -29.60 4.67
CA LEU A 362 0.80 -30.88 5.13
C LEU A 362 1.05 -30.89 6.64
N LEU A 363 1.53 -29.77 7.19
CA LEU A 363 1.78 -29.62 8.63
C LEU A 363 0.47 -29.63 9.43
N SER A 364 -0.57 -28.96 8.93
CA SER A 364 -1.90 -28.92 9.59
C SER A 364 -2.61 -30.28 9.64
N ARG A 365 -2.21 -31.25 8.81
CA ARG A 365 -2.75 -32.62 8.81
C ARG A 365 -1.99 -33.59 9.71
N ALA A 366 -0.82 -33.20 10.17
CA ALA A 366 0.01 -34.00 11.07
C ALA A 366 -0.29 -33.73 12.55
N GLU A 367 -1.25 -32.84 12.83
CA GLU A 367 -1.83 -32.51 14.14
C GLU A 367 -3.20 -33.18 14.29
#